data_AF-A0A2P8QJW2-F1
#
_entry.id   AF-A0A2P8QJW2-F1
#
_cell.length_a   1.000
_cell.length_b   1.000
_cell.length_c   1.000
_cell.angle_alpha   90.00
_cell.angle_beta   90.00
_cell.angle_gamma   90.00
#
_symmetry.space_group_name_H-M   'P 1'
#
loop_
_entity.id
_entity.type
_entity.pdbx_description
1 polymer ?
#
loop_
_entity_poly.entity_id
_entity_poly.type
_entity_poly.pdbx_seq_one_letter_code
_entity_poly.pdbx_strand_id
1 'polypeptide(L)' 'MSLVTKLYRLQIDRLPKSGNHIVAQYDDRSIVVYQAYRPAIGRFAAEDGYFGGEFKFEQLSIP' A
#
# COMPACT_ATOMS: atom_id res chain seq x y z
N MET A 1 0.64 11.01 11.53
CA MET A 1 0.85 11.49 10.14
C MET A 1 -0.52 11.81 9.53
N SER A 2 -0.65 12.94 8.84
CA SER A 2 -1.88 13.29 8.10
C SER A 2 -1.77 12.83 6.66
N LEU A 3 -2.86 12.34 6.06
CA LEU A 3 -2.90 11.94 4.66
C LEU A 3 -2.66 13.14 3.74
N VAL A 4 -1.62 13.08 2.91
CA VAL A 4 -1.35 14.09 1.89
C VAL A 4 -2.12 13.72 0.63
N THR A 5 -3.04 14.56 0.20
CA THR A 5 -3.85 14.30 -1.00
C THR A 5 -3.37 15.16 -2.18
N LYS A 6 -3.42 14.60 -3.38
CA LYS A 6 -3.14 15.28 -4.65
C LYS A 6 -4.13 14.81 -5.70
N LEU A 7 -4.35 15.64 -6.72
CA LEU A 7 -5.13 15.23 -7.88
C LEU A 7 -4.44 14.06 -8.58
N TYR A 8 -5.19 12.99 -8.81
CA TYR A 8 -4.69 11.78 -9.46
C TYR A 8 -4.01 12.06 -10.81
N ARG A 9 -4.56 12.97 -11.62
CA ARG A 9 -3.98 13.35 -12.92
C ARG A 9 -2.56 13.90 -12.78
N LEU A 10 -2.30 14.74 -11.78
CA LEU A 10 -0.97 15.30 -11.52
C LEU A 10 0.02 14.25 -11.01
N GLN A 11 -0.47 13.17 -10.40
CA GLN A 11 0.35 12.08 -9.91
C GLN A 11 0.79 11.15 -11.05
N ILE A 12 -0.12 10.78 -11.96
CA ILE A 12 0.19 9.93 -13.13
C ILE A 12 1.31 10.53 -13.99
N ASP A 13 1.37 11.85 -14.09
CA ASP A 13 2.41 12.52 -14.87
C ASP A 13 3.83 12.25 -14.37
N ARG A 14 3.98 11.98 -13.06
CA ARG A 14 5.27 11.75 -12.40
C ARG A 14 5.62 10.26 -12.27
N LEU A 15 4.66 9.38 -12.48
CA LEU A 15 4.89 7.94 -12.40
C LEU A 15 5.62 7.44 -13.65
N PRO A 16 6.43 6.38 -13.51
CA PRO A 16 6.98 5.67 -14.66
C PRO A 16 5.87 5.31 -15.65
N LYS A 17 6.10 5.55 -16.94
CA LYS A 17 5.11 5.31 -17.99
C LYS A 17 4.96 3.84 -18.36
N SER A 18 5.85 2.98 -17.86
CA SER A 18 5.84 1.54 -18.10
C SER A 18 6.17 0.78 -16.81
N GLY A 19 5.72 -0.47 -16.75
CA GLY A 19 5.89 -1.35 -15.61
C GLY A 19 4.88 -1.14 -14.48
N ASN A 20 4.91 -2.05 -13.50
CA ASN A 20 4.09 -1.97 -12.29
C ASN A 20 4.80 -1.12 -11.24
N HIS A 21 4.07 -0.20 -10.62
CA HIS A 21 4.62 0.68 -9.59
C HIS A 21 3.79 0.60 -8.31
N ILE A 22 4.49 0.51 -7.17
CA ILE A 22 3.89 0.61 -5.84
C ILE A 22 4.17 2.02 -5.33
N VAL A 23 3.12 2.75 -4.95
CA VAL A 23 3.23 4.11 -4.39
C VAL A 23 2.91 4.06 -2.90
N ALA A 24 3.70 4.75 -2.10
CA ALA A 24 3.48 4.89 -0.67
C ALA A 24 3.68 6.35 -0.22
N GLN A 25 3.02 6.72 0.87
CA GLN A 25 3.37 7.92 1.63
C GLN A 25 4.07 7.47 2.90
N TYR A 26 5.26 7.99 3.16
CA TYR A 26 6.03 7.66 4.35
C TYR A 26 6.81 8.87 4.84
N ASP A 27 7.20 8.83 6.10
CA ASP A 27 8.19 9.70 6.72
C ASP A 27 9.29 8.85 7.39
N ASP A 28 10.19 9.49 8.12
CA ASP A 28 11.32 8.83 8.79
C ASP A 28 10.89 7.77 9.83
N ARG A 29 9.62 7.75 10.22
CA ARG A 29 9.11 6.93 11.33
C ARG A 29 7.89 6.07 10.98
N SER A 30 7.23 6.32 9.85
CA SER A 30 5.94 5.69 9.55
C SER A 30 5.64 5.64 8.04
N ILE A 31 4.84 4.66 7.64
CA ILE A 31 4.33 4.49 6.27
C ILE A 31 2.81 4.32 6.32
N VAL A 32 2.12 4.91 5.34
CA VAL A 32 0.67 4.76 5.17
C VAL A 32 0.42 3.59 4.23
N VAL A 33 -0.31 2.60 4.73
CA VAL A 33 -0.72 1.42 3.95
C VAL A 33 -2.23 1.43 3.78
N TYR A 34 -2.69 1.25 2.54
CA TYR A 34 -4.09 0.96 2.27
C TYR A 34 -4.30 -0.55 2.34
N GLN A 35 -4.95 -1.01 3.41
CA GLN A 35 -5.36 -2.41 3.54
C GLN A 35 -6.85 -2.52 3.19
N ALA A 36 -7.17 -2.79 1.93
CA ALA A 36 -8.45 -3.41 1.60
C ALA A 36 -8.35 -4.89 1.95
N TYR A 37 -9.28 -5.41 2.77
CA TYR A 37 -9.77 -6.80 2.80
C TYR A 37 -10.12 -7.26 4.23
N ARG A 38 -9.17 -7.28 5.17
CA ARG A 38 -9.40 -7.76 6.56
C ARG A 38 -8.51 -7.01 7.57
N PRO A 39 -9.05 -6.45 8.68
CA PRO A 39 -8.26 -5.73 9.70
C PRO A 39 -7.13 -6.54 10.32
N ALA A 40 -7.29 -7.86 10.43
CA ALA A 40 -6.29 -8.77 10.99
C ALA A 40 -4.97 -8.74 10.20
N ILE A 41 -5.03 -8.56 8.88
CA ILE A 41 -3.83 -8.52 8.03
C ILE A 41 -3.02 -7.25 8.31
N GLY A 42 -3.70 -6.10 8.43
CA GLY A 42 -3.03 -4.83 8.73
C GLY A 42 -2.42 -4.83 10.13
N ARG A 43 -3.10 -5.45 11.10
CA ARG A 43 -2.59 -5.58 12.47
C ARG A 43 -1.32 -6.44 12.52
N PHE A 44 -1.34 -7.62 11.88
CA PHE A 44 -0.17 -8.49 11.78
C PHE A 44 1.02 -7.74 11.17
N ALA A 45 0.82 -7.05 10.04
CA ALA A 45 1.91 -6.30 9.40
C ALA A 45 2.47 -5.17 10.28
N ALA A 46 1.63 -4.53 11.10
CA ALA A 46 2.06 -3.48 12.03
C ALA A 46 2.81 -4.01 13.26
N GLU A 47 2.46 -5.21 13.74
CA GLU A 47 3.08 -5.85 14.90
C GLU A 47 4.40 -6.52 14.53
N ASP A 48 4.45 -7.24 13.41
CA ASP A 48 5.58 -8.08 13.02
C ASP A 48 6.52 -7.43 12.00
N GLY A 49 6.10 -6.33 11.35
CA GLY A 49 6.93 -5.58 10.39
C GLY A 49 7.12 -6.26 9.02
N TYR A 50 6.36 -7.31 8.72
CA TYR A 50 6.29 -7.94 7.40
C TYR A 50 4.86 -8.40 7.08
N PHE A 51 4.56 -8.63 5.80
CA PHE A 51 3.24 -9.12 5.38
C PHE A 51 3.12 -10.64 5.59
N GLY A 52 2.06 -11.10 6.26
CA GLY A 52 1.84 -12.51 6.55
C GLY A 52 0.52 -12.78 7.28
N GLY A 53 0.44 -13.91 7.96
CA GLY A 53 -0.76 -14.32 8.70
C GLY A 53 -1.92 -14.69 7.77
N GLU A 54 -3.04 -13.99 7.89
CA GLU A 54 -4.23 -14.21 7.04
C GLU A 54 -4.09 -13.65 5.62
N PHE A 55 -2.97 -12.99 5.31
CA PHE A 55 -2.67 -12.51 3.96
C PHE A 55 -2.44 -13.70 3.01
N LYS A 56 -3.27 -13.81 1.96
CA LYS A 56 -3.09 -14.79 0.88
C LYS A 56 -2.86 -14.07 -0.44
N PHE A 57 -1.68 -14.24 -1.01
CA PHE A 57 -1.32 -13.63 -2.29
C PHE A 57 -2.18 -14.17 -3.44
N GLU A 58 -2.66 -15.42 -3.35
CA GLU A 58 -3.43 -16.05 -4.43
C GLU A 58 -4.77 -15.34 -4.71
N GLN A 59 -5.32 -14.59 -3.74
CA GLN A 59 -6.61 -13.90 -3.89
C GLN A 59 -6.53 -12.59 -4.69
N LEU A 60 -5.33 -12.05 -4.93
CA LEU A 60 -5.15 -10.82 -5.74
C LEU A 60 -4.80 -11.12 -7.21
N SER A 61 -5.14 -12.32 -7.69
CA SER A 61 -5.02 -12.71 -9.09
C SER A 61 -6.34 -12.37 -9.79
N ILE A 62 -6.45 -11.19 -10.37
CA ILE A 62 -7.48 -10.93 -11.38
C ILE A 62 -6.97 -11.61 -12.68
N PRO A 63 -7.74 -12.49 -13.34
CA PRO A 63 -7.34 -13.09 -14.61
C PRO A 63 -7.13 -12.05 -15.72
#